data_AF-A0A6C0AMK1-F1
#
_entry.id   AF-A0A6C0AMK1-F1
#
_cell.length_a   1.000
_cell.length_b   1.000
_cell.length_c   1.000
_cell.angle_alpha   90.00
_cell.angle_beta   90.00
_cell.angle_gamma   90.00
#
_symmetry.space_group_name_H-M   'P 1'
#
loop_
_entity.id
_entity.type
_entity.pdbx_description
1 polymer ?
#
loop_
_entity_poly.entity_id
_entity_poly.type
_entity_poly.pdbx_seq_one_letter_code
_entity_poly.pdbx_strand_id
1 'polypeptide(L)'
;MSRRTLYNTLGVSPTNTNTTIKKAYRKLAVKYHPDKGGETENFQTIQGAWNILRDKDSRKVYNLNLEKPAEDFQNIYAEESEELKRQEEDRIAELKKQEEKLAQERRAETRKITDIIKEKMRLAKKKNNEKRNASTRRLQTIIKKKIYNAKLRNLTEKWKKDLRKRVMRNTIRRRPTYLRRKATIRHRAQQI
;
A
#
# COMPACT_ATOMS: atom_id res chain seq x y z
N MET A 1 37.98 -44.72 42.07
CA MET A 1 39.17 -44.25 41.32
C MET A 1 39.20 -42.73 41.34
N SER A 2 40.31 -42.12 41.78
CA SER A 2 40.45 -40.65 41.83
C SER A 2 40.46 -40.07 40.41
N ARG A 3 39.57 -39.11 40.12
CA ARG A 3 39.59 -38.35 38.86
C ARG A 3 40.97 -37.68 38.73
N ARG A 4 41.71 -37.94 37.64
CA ARG A 4 43.01 -37.30 37.41
C ARG A 4 42.78 -35.82 37.13
N THR A 5 43.12 -34.95 38.09
CA THR A 5 43.08 -33.49 37.90
C THR A 5 44.32 -33.03 37.14
N LEU A 6 44.26 -31.86 36.49
CA LEU A 6 45.43 -31.28 35.80
C LEU A 6 46.58 -30.99 36.79
N TYR A 7 46.24 -30.71 38.04
CA TYR A 7 47.19 -30.56 39.14
C TYR A 7 47.93 -31.88 39.44
N ASN A 8 47.20 -32.99 39.46
CA ASN A 8 47.79 -34.32 39.62
C ASN A 8 48.72 -34.68 38.44
N THR A 9 48.37 -34.29 37.21
CA THR A 9 49.22 -34.49 36.02
C THR A 9 50.57 -33.78 36.13
N LEU A 10 50.61 -32.60 36.74
CA LEU A 10 51.85 -31.85 36.98
C LEU A 10 52.51 -32.17 38.33
N GLY A 11 51.89 -33.01 39.16
CA GLY A 11 52.38 -33.35 40.51
C GLY A 11 52.42 -32.16 41.47
N VAL A 12 51.47 -31.23 41.35
CA VAL A 12 51.40 -30.00 42.17
C VAL A 12 50.05 -29.91 42.89
N SER A 13 50.00 -29.17 43.99
CA SER A 13 48.77 -28.87 44.72
C SER A 13 47.98 -27.74 44.05
N PRO A 14 46.64 -27.76 44.09
CA PRO A 14 45.80 -26.62 43.69
C PRO A 14 46.11 -25.31 44.43
N THR A 15 46.76 -25.37 45.60
CA THR A 15 47.18 -24.21 46.39
C THR A 15 48.54 -23.63 45.97
N ASN A 16 49.27 -24.29 45.06
CA ASN A 16 50.59 -23.81 44.65
C ASN A 16 50.52 -22.56 43.75
N THR A 17 51.52 -21.68 43.88
CA THR A 17 51.68 -20.49 43.05
C THR A 17 52.06 -20.84 41.61
N ASN A 18 51.75 -19.96 40.65
CA ASN A 18 52.09 -20.18 39.23
C ASN A 18 53.60 -20.39 39.00
N THR A 19 54.45 -19.82 39.85
CA THR A 19 55.92 -20.02 39.79
C THR A 19 56.31 -21.46 40.10
N THR A 20 55.67 -22.09 41.10
CA THR A 20 55.87 -23.50 41.44
C THR A 20 55.35 -24.42 40.35
N ILE A 21 54.17 -24.13 39.78
CA ILE A 21 53.60 -24.89 38.66
C ILE A 21 54.51 -24.83 37.43
N LYS A 22 55.05 -23.65 37.11
CA LYS A 22 56.00 -23.46 36.01
C LYS A 22 57.28 -24.26 36.20
N LYS A 23 57.79 -24.33 37.44
CA LYS A 23 58.98 -25.15 37.76
C LYS A 23 58.68 -26.63 37.60
N ALA A 24 57.52 -27.11 38.07
CA ALA A 24 57.10 -28.50 37.93
C ALA A 24 56.95 -28.91 36.45
N TYR A 25 56.28 -28.08 35.64
CA TYR A 25 56.17 -28.30 34.20
C TYR A 25 57.54 -28.41 33.53
N ARG A 26 58.47 -27.49 33.81
CA ARG A 26 59.83 -27.54 33.21
C ARG A 26 60.57 -28.84 33.54
N LYS A 27 60.47 -29.32 34.79
CA LYS A 27 61.10 -30.59 35.20
C LYS A 27 60.49 -31.78 34.44
N LEU A 28 59.17 -31.82 34.32
CA LEU A 28 58.46 -32.89 33.63
C LEU A 28 58.67 -32.84 32.11
N ALA A 29 58.65 -31.66 31.51
CA ALA A 29 58.87 -31.47 30.08
C ALA A 29 60.27 -31.95 29.64
N VAL A 30 61.31 -31.72 30.46
CA VAL A 30 62.66 -32.23 30.18
C VAL A 30 62.74 -33.75 30.35
N LYS A 31 62.02 -34.32 31.33
CA LYS A 31 62.00 -35.76 31.60
C LYS A 31 61.27 -36.55 30.50
N TYR A 32 60.18 -35.99 29.96
CA TYR A 32 59.33 -36.64 28.97
C TYR A 32 59.50 -36.08 27.55
N HIS A 33 60.58 -35.35 27.27
CA HIS A 33 60.81 -34.81 25.92
C HIS A 33 61.05 -35.95 24.91
N PRO A 34 60.43 -35.92 23.71
CA PRO A 34 60.62 -36.97 22.70
C PRO A 34 62.09 -37.14 22.29
N ASP A 35 62.85 -36.05 22.15
CA ASP A 35 64.29 -36.10 21.83
C ASP A 35 65.16 -36.76 22.91
N LYS A 36 64.65 -36.91 24.13
CA LYS A 36 65.36 -37.58 25.24
C LYS A 36 64.85 -39.01 25.49
N GLY A 37 64.07 -39.56 24.56
CA GLY A 37 63.49 -40.90 24.67
C GLY A 37 62.23 -40.97 25.53
N GLY A 38 61.54 -39.85 25.75
CA GLY A 38 60.26 -39.81 26.46
C GLY A 38 59.07 -40.15 25.57
N GLU A 39 58.00 -40.69 26.16
CA GLU A 39 56.74 -40.98 25.47
C GLU A 39 55.97 -39.69 25.11
N THR A 40 55.63 -39.56 23.83
CA THR A 40 54.90 -38.40 23.27
C THR A 40 53.55 -38.18 23.96
N GLU A 41 52.81 -39.24 24.31
CA GLU A 41 51.50 -39.14 24.98
C GLU A 41 51.60 -38.49 26.37
N ASN A 42 52.64 -38.86 27.14
CA ASN A 42 52.88 -38.26 28.45
C ASN A 42 53.25 -36.78 28.31
N PHE A 43 54.08 -36.44 27.32
CA PHE A 43 54.43 -35.06 27.04
C PHE A 43 53.20 -34.21 26.66
N GLN A 44 52.35 -34.73 25.77
CA GLN A 44 51.10 -34.05 25.37
C GLN A 44 50.16 -33.84 26.57
N THR A 45 50.05 -34.82 27.46
CA THR A 45 49.22 -34.72 28.66
C THR A 45 49.75 -33.66 29.64
N ILE A 46 51.07 -33.62 29.84
CA ILE A 46 51.76 -32.60 30.66
C ILE A 46 51.61 -31.21 30.04
N GLN A 47 51.73 -31.11 28.71
CA GLN A 47 51.58 -29.85 27.97
C GLN A 47 50.14 -29.33 28.03
N GLY A 48 49.14 -30.20 27.89
CA GLY A 48 47.73 -29.86 28.04
C GLY A 48 47.41 -29.32 29.45
N ALA A 49 47.92 -29.98 30.50
CA ALA A 49 47.76 -29.50 31.87
C ALA A 49 48.43 -28.14 32.10
N TRP A 50 49.63 -27.93 31.57
CA TRP A 50 50.31 -26.64 31.64
C TRP A 50 49.56 -25.53 30.90
N ASN A 51 49.00 -25.80 29.73
CA ASN A 51 48.30 -24.79 28.93
C ASN A 51 47.11 -24.17 29.66
N ILE A 52 46.39 -24.95 30.46
CA ILE A 52 45.24 -24.48 31.24
C ILE A 52 45.70 -23.85 32.56
N LEU A 53 46.71 -24.42 33.23
CA LEU A 53 47.14 -23.97 34.56
C LEU A 53 48.14 -22.80 34.55
N ARG A 54 48.75 -22.48 33.41
CA ARG A 54 49.74 -21.37 33.29
C ARG A 54 49.10 -20.00 33.46
N ASP A 55 47.88 -19.84 32.96
CA ASP A 55 47.15 -18.59 32.90
C ASP A 55 46.20 -18.45 34.10
N LYS A 56 46.14 -17.26 34.71
CA LYS A 56 45.38 -17.05 35.94
C LYS A 56 43.87 -17.16 35.69
N ASP A 57 43.38 -16.66 34.57
CA ASP A 57 41.96 -16.65 34.27
C ASP A 57 41.49 -18.04 33.85
N SER A 58 42.27 -18.70 33.00
CA SER A 58 42.03 -20.10 32.62
C SER A 58 42.06 -21.06 33.82
N ARG A 59 42.98 -20.84 34.77
CA ARG A 59 43.06 -21.60 36.03
C ARG A 59 41.86 -21.34 36.94
N LYS A 60 41.38 -20.09 37.02
CA LYS A 60 40.17 -19.75 37.79
C LYS A 60 38.94 -20.45 37.21
N VAL A 61 38.75 -20.42 35.90
CA VAL A 61 37.65 -21.12 35.22
C VAL A 61 37.75 -22.63 35.48
N TYR A 62 38.94 -23.21 35.38
CA TYR A 62 39.16 -24.63 35.70
C TYR A 62 38.79 -24.97 37.15
N ASN A 63 39.20 -24.15 38.11
CA ASN A 63 38.87 -24.35 39.52
C ASN A 63 37.36 -24.19 39.79
N LEU A 64 36.72 -23.19 39.18
CA LEU A 64 35.28 -22.96 39.31
C LEU A 64 34.47 -24.15 38.77
N ASN A 65 34.91 -24.73 37.65
CA ASN A 65 34.28 -25.90 37.05
C ASN A 65 34.56 -27.20 37.83
N LEU A 66 35.59 -27.21 38.69
CA LEU A 66 35.89 -28.31 39.62
C LEU A 66 35.00 -28.29 40.86
N GLU A 67 34.54 -27.09 41.26
CA GLU A 67 33.70 -26.86 42.45
C GLU A 67 32.21 -26.97 42.15
N LYS A 68 31.76 -26.58 40.94
CA LYS A 68 30.35 -26.63 40.57
C LYS A 68 29.89 -28.06 40.23
N PRO A 69 28.83 -28.59 40.88
CA PRO A 69 28.18 -29.83 40.47
C PRO A 69 27.66 -29.70 39.03
N ALA A 70 27.62 -30.82 38.30
CA ALA A 70 27.19 -30.84 36.89
C ALA A 70 25.77 -30.29 36.66
N GLU A 71 24.92 -30.27 37.70
CA GLU A 71 23.53 -29.83 37.66
C GLU A 71 23.37 -28.30 37.53
N ASP A 72 24.31 -27.50 38.06
CA ASP A 72 24.21 -26.03 38.07
C ASP A 72 24.46 -25.40 36.68
N PHE A 73 25.19 -26.09 35.80
CA PHE A 73 25.45 -25.58 34.46
C PHE A 73 24.19 -25.59 33.59
N GLN A 74 23.36 -26.64 33.69
CA GLN A 74 22.16 -26.77 32.88
C GLN A 74 21.10 -25.71 33.22
N ASN A 75 20.99 -25.30 34.49
CA ASN A 75 20.04 -24.26 34.90
C ASN A 75 20.46 -22.85 34.42
N ILE A 76 21.74 -22.48 34.51
CA ILE A 76 22.21 -21.16 34.06
C ILE A 76 22.01 -21.00 32.54
N TYR A 77 22.34 -22.02 31.76
CA TYR A 77 22.11 -22.01 30.31
C TYR A 77 20.62 -22.00 29.94
N ALA A 78 19.76 -22.64 30.75
CA ALA A 78 18.31 -22.63 30.53
C ALA A 78 17.72 -21.23 30.79
N GLU A 79 18.08 -20.57 31.89
CA GLU A 79 17.60 -19.22 32.22
C GLU A 79 18.02 -18.17 31.19
N GLU A 80 19.30 -18.16 30.79
CA GLU A 80 19.81 -17.26 29.76
C GLU A 80 19.11 -17.47 28.41
N SER A 81 18.77 -18.73 28.08
CA SER A 81 18.01 -19.06 26.87
C SER A 81 16.55 -18.56 26.90
N GLU A 82 15.92 -18.57 28.07
CA GLU A 82 14.53 -18.11 28.23
C GLU A 82 14.43 -16.58 28.27
N GLU A 83 15.44 -15.89 28.79
CA GLU A 83 15.52 -14.44 28.77
C GLU A 83 15.72 -13.91 27.34
N LEU A 84 16.58 -14.56 26.54
CA LEU A 84 16.76 -14.24 25.13
C LEU A 84 15.47 -14.43 24.31
N LYS A 85 14.71 -15.51 24.57
CA LYS A 85 13.41 -15.73 23.91
C LYS A 85 12.42 -14.62 24.23
N ARG A 86 12.33 -14.18 25.48
CA ARG A 86 11.44 -13.06 25.88
C ARG A 86 11.82 -11.75 25.20
N GLN A 87 13.11 -11.42 25.16
CA GLN A 87 13.60 -10.23 24.47
C GLN A 87 13.26 -10.26 22.97
N GLU A 88 13.39 -11.42 22.34
CA GLU A 88 13.05 -11.59 20.92
C GLU A 88 11.54 -11.52 20.68
N GLU A 89 10.72 -12.08 21.59
CA GLU A 89 9.26 -11.97 21.54
C GLU A 89 8.77 -10.53 21.68
N ASP A 90 9.33 -9.78 22.63
CA ASP A 90 9.04 -8.35 22.80
C ASP A 90 9.43 -7.56 21.56
N ARG A 91 10.60 -7.86 20.97
CA ARG A 91 11.06 -7.24 19.72
C ARG A 91 10.13 -7.56 18.54
N ILE A 92 9.65 -8.80 18.43
CA ILE A 92 8.67 -9.21 17.42
C ILE A 92 7.33 -8.49 17.64
N ALA A 93 6.90 -8.33 18.89
CA ALA A 93 5.67 -7.61 19.21
C ALA A 93 5.76 -6.12 18.83
N GLU A 94 6.89 -5.48 19.12
CA GLU A 94 7.19 -4.10 18.72
C GLU A 94 7.15 -3.95 17.19
N LEU A 95 7.81 -4.85 16.46
CA LEU A 95 7.80 -4.87 15.00
C LEU A 95 6.39 -5.05 14.42
N LYS A 96 5.61 -5.99 14.96
CA LYS A 96 4.21 -6.19 14.54
C LYS A 96 3.37 -4.93 14.73
N LYS A 97 3.57 -4.20 15.84
CA LYS A 97 2.88 -2.95 16.11
C LYS A 97 3.26 -1.85 15.11
N GLN A 98 4.53 -1.76 14.74
CA GLN A 98 4.99 -0.85 13.69
C GLN A 98 4.40 -1.21 12.32
N GLU A 99 4.39 -2.49 11.96
CA GLU A 99 3.80 -2.97 10.71
C GLU A 99 2.30 -2.69 10.64
N GLU A 100 1.57 -2.88 11.74
CA GLU A 100 0.14 -2.58 11.81
C GLU A 100 -0.12 -1.09 11.62
N LYS A 101 0.65 -0.22 12.28
CA LYS A 101 0.54 1.23 12.11
C LYS A 101 0.79 1.62 10.65
N LEU A 102 1.85 1.10 10.04
CA LEU A 102 2.14 1.32 8.62
C LEU A 102 1.03 0.77 7.72
N ALA A 103 0.42 -0.36 8.07
CA ALA A 103 -0.73 -0.91 7.35
C ALA A 103 -1.97 0.02 7.45
N GLN A 104 -2.22 0.63 8.60
CA GLN A 104 -3.29 1.61 8.79
C GLN A 104 -3.05 2.86 7.94
N GLU A 105 -1.82 3.37 7.89
CA GLU A 105 -1.44 4.51 7.05
C GLU A 105 -1.65 4.20 5.55
N ARG A 106 -1.17 3.04 5.09
CA ARG A 106 -1.42 2.56 3.71
C ARG A 106 -2.92 2.42 3.40
N ARG A 107 -3.72 1.92 4.35
CA ARG A 107 -5.19 1.85 4.21
C ARG A 107 -5.82 3.24 4.11
N ALA A 108 -5.32 4.23 4.85
CA ALA A 108 -5.81 5.61 4.76
C ALA A 108 -5.45 6.25 3.40
N GLU A 109 -4.24 5.99 2.88
CA GLU A 109 -3.82 6.47 1.56
C GLU A 109 -4.66 5.87 0.44
N THR A 110 -4.87 4.56 0.45
CA THR A 110 -5.71 3.88 -0.54
C THR A 110 -7.14 4.43 -0.52
N ARG A 111 -7.72 4.71 0.66
CA ARG A 111 -9.02 5.40 0.76
C ARG A 111 -9.01 6.76 0.05
N LYS A 112 -8.00 7.62 0.32
CA LYS A 112 -7.86 8.92 -0.36
C LYS A 112 -7.81 8.76 -1.88
N ILE A 113 -7.05 7.78 -2.38
CA ILE A 113 -6.97 7.48 -3.82
C ILE A 113 -8.34 7.08 -4.37
N THR A 114 -9.06 6.19 -3.68
CA THR A 114 -10.39 5.76 -4.12
C THR A 114 -11.40 6.90 -4.17
N ASP A 115 -11.32 7.85 -3.24
CA ASP A 115 -12.20 9.02 -3.22
C ASP A 115 -11.91 9.97 -4.38
N ILE A 116 -10.62 10.18 -4.70
CA ILE A 116 -10.22 10.94 -5.90
C ILE A 116 -10.78 10.29 -7.17
N ILE A 117 -10.69 8.96 -7.28
CA ILE A 117 -11.21 8.22 -8.44
C ILE A 117 -12.73 8.40 -8.55
N LYS A 118 -13.47 8.22 -7.44
CA LYS A 118 -14.92 8.42 -7.40
C LYS A 118 -15.30 9.84 -7.82
N GLU A 119 -14.56 10.84 -7.34
CA GLU A 119 -14.85 12.24 -7.69
C GLU A 119 -14.58 12.52 -9.17
N LYS A 120 -13.46 12.03 -9.72
CA LYS A 120 -13.20 12.10 -11.17
C LYS A 120 -14.32 11.45 -11.98
N MET A 121 -14.83 10.28 -11.55
CA MET A 121 -15.97 9.63 -12.21
C MET A 121 -17.25 10.46 -12.12
N ARG A 122 -17.56 11.07 -10.97
CA ARG A 122 -18.70 11.98 -10.81
C ARG A 122 -18.61 13.19 -11.73
N LEU A 123 -17.44 13.84 -11.79
CA LEU A 123 -17.21 14.98 -12.67
C LEU A 123 -17.35 14.61 -14.15
N ALA A 124 -16.80 13.47 -14.57
CA ALA A 124 -16.98 12.95 -15.92
C ALA A 124 -18.46 12.72 -16.25
N LYS A 125 -19.23 12.11 -15.34
CA LYS A 125 -20.67 11.89 -15.50
C LYS A 125 -21.43 13.22 -15.61
N LYS A 126 -21.11 14.20 -14.76
CA LYS A 126 -21.71 15.54 -14.79
C LYS A 126 -21.44 16.24 -16.12
N LYS A 127 -20.19 16.25 -16.58
CA LYS A 127 -19.78 16.85 -17.87
C LYS A 127 -20.51 16.19 -19.05
N ASN A 128 -20.69 14.87 -19.01
CA ASN A 128 -21.44 14.17 -20.06
C ASN A 128 -22.93 14.54 -20.04
N ASN A 129 -23.56 14.59 -18.87
CA ASN A 129 -24.95 15.03 -18.74
C ASN A 129 -25.14 16.49 -19.18
N GLU A 130 -24.22 17.38 -18.85
CA GLU A 130 -24.23 18.77 -19.31
C GLU A 130 -24.15 18.86 -20.84
N LYS A 131 -23.27 18.08 -21.48
CA LYS A 131 -23.20 17.98 -22.95
C LYS A 131 -24.51 17.50 -23.56
N ARG A 132 -25.12 16.44 -23.01
CA ARG A 132 -26.42 15.93 -23.46
C ARG A 132 -27.52 16.98 -23.31
N ASN A 133 -27.58 17.64 -22.17
CA ASN A 133 -28.56 18.69 -21.88
C ASN A 133 -28.36 19.92 -22.79
N ALA A 134 -27.12 20.31 -23.10
CA ALA A 134 -26.82 21.40 -24.03
C ALA A 134 -27.31 21.09 -25.45
N SER A 135 -27.10 19.86 -25.93
CA SER A 135 -27.64 19.40 -27.22
C SER A 135 -29.17 19.43 -27.23
N THR A 136 -29.83 18.97 -26.16
CA THR A 136 -31.30 19.02 -26.03
C THR A 136 -31.82 20.46 -26.04
N ARG A 137 -31.18 21.38 -25.32
CA ARG A 137 -31.53 22.82 -25.32
C ARG A 137 -31.40 23.43 -26.71
N ARG A 138 -30.32 23.11 -27.45
CA ARG A 138 -30.14 23.57 -28.85
C ARG A 138 -31.27 23.07 -29.74
N LEU A 139 -31.63 21.79 -29.65
CA LEU A 139 -32.75 21.22 -30.41
C LEU A 139 -34.09 21.88 -30.06
N GLN A 140 -34.36 22.11 -28.77
CA GLN A 140 -35.55 22.83 -28.32
C GLN A 140 -35.62 24.25 -28.92
N THR A 141 -34.48 24.96 -28.96
CA THR A 141 -34.40 26.30 -29.58
C THR A 141 -34.69 26.24 -31.08
N ILE A 142 -34.13 25.27 -31.79
CA ILE A 142 -34.38 25.06 -33.23
C ILE A 142 -35.87 24.77 -33.47
N ILE A 143 -36.47 23.88 -32.68
CA ILE A 143 -37.89 23.53 -32.78
C ILE A 143 -38.77 24.76 -32.51
N LYS A 144 -38.50 25.52 -31.45
CA LYS A 144 -39.23 26.77 -31.14
C LYS A 144 -39.17 27.76 -32.30
N LYS A 145 -37.99 27.95 -32.91
CA LYS A 145 -37.81 28.82 -34.08
C LYS A 145 -38.59 28.33 -35.30
N LYS A 146 -38.60 27.02 -35.57
CA LYS A 146 -39.41 26.43 -36.66
C LYS A 146 -40.90 26.64 -36.45
N ILE A 147 -41.40 26.41 -35.23
CA ILE A 147 -42.81 26.64 -34.88
C ILE A 147 -43.18 28.12 -35.06
N TYR A 148 -42.35 29.03 -34.54
CA TYR A 148 -42.56 30.47 -34.69
C TYR A 148 -42.60 30.89 -36.17
N ASN A 149 -41.66 30.42 -36.98
CA ASN A 149 -41.62 30.72 -38.41
C ASN A 149 -42.82 30.13 -39.16
N ALA A 150 -43.30 28.93 -38.80
CA ALA A 150 -44.50 28.34 -39.37
C ALA A 150 -45.76 29.16 -39.01
N LYS A 151 -45.87 29.64 -37.76
CA LYS A 151 -46.94 30.56 -37.34
C LYS A 151 -46.92 31.85 -38.15
N LEU A 152 -45.75 32.46 -38.35
CA LEU A 152 -45.59 33.64 -39.20
C LEU A 152 -46.04 33.37 -40.65
N ARG A 153 -45.62 32.23 -41.25
CA ARG A 153 -46.07 31.85 -42.59
C ARG A 153 -47.59 31.74 -42.68
N ASN A 154 -48.22 31.06 -41.72
CA ASN A 154 -49.68 30.92 -41.68
C ASN A 154 -50.40 32.27 -41.55
N LEU A 155 -49.87 33.19 -40.74
CA LEU A 155 -50.39 34.56 -40.62
C LEU A 155 -50.25 35.34 -41.94
N THR A 156 -49.11 35.21 -42.63
CA THR A 156 -48.90 35.86 -43.93
C THR A 156 -49.82 35.30 -45.01
N GLU A 157 -50.08 34.00 -45.03
CA GLU A 157 -51.02 33.38 -45.97
C GLU A 157 -52.47 33.78 -45.67
N LYS A 158 -52.85 33.87 -44.38
CA LYS A 158 -54.15 34.43 -43.96
C LYS A 158 -54.31 35.87 -44.44
N TRP A 159 -53.29 36.72 -44.23
CA TRP A 159 -53.28 38.10 -44.71
C TRP A 159 -53.40 38.19 -46.23
N LYS A 160 -52.65 37.39 -46.99
CA LYS A 160 -52.76 37.32 -48.47
C LYS A 160 -54.16 36.91 -48.92
N LYS A 161 -54.77 35.92 -48.26
CA LYS A 161 -56.14 35.47 -48.56
C LYS A 161 -57.17 36.56 -48.28
N ASP A 162 -57.03 37.27 -47.17
CA ASP A 162 -57.92 38.38 -46.81
C ASP A 162 -57.76 39.58 -47.75
N LEU A 163 -56.53 39.88 -48.19
CA LEU A 163 -56.25 40.88 -49.21
C LEU A 163 -56.90 40.51 -50.55
N ARG A 164 -56.73 39.26 -51.02
CA ARG A 164 -57.39 38.74 -52.24
C ARG A 164 -58.91 38.85 -52.15
N LYS A 165 -59.52 38.49 -51.01
CA LYS A 165 -60.95 38.67 -50.76
C LYS A 165 -61.38 40.13 -50.79
N ARG A 166 -60.55 41.05 -50.31
CA ARG A 166 -60.83 42.49 -50.28
C ARG A 166 -60.74 43.11 -51.67
N VAL A 167 -59.70 42.76 -52.44
CA VAL A 167 -59.54 43.13 -53.85
C VAL A 167 -60.72 42.59 -54.67
N MET A 168 -61.08 41.31 -54.52
CA MET A 168 -62.25 40.70 -55.17
C MET A 168 -63.56 41.40 -54.82
N ARG A 169 -63.76 41.75 -53.54
CA ARG A 169 -64.94 42.54 -53.12
C ARG A 169 -64.95 43.93 -53.76
N ASN A 170 -63.79 44.59 -53.88
CA ASN A 170 -63.67 45.90 -54.52
C ASN A 170 -63.83 45.85 -56.05
N THR A 171 -63.36 44.79 -56.73
CA THR A 171 -63.62 44.58 -58.16
C THR A 171 -65.08 44.24 -58.45
N ILE A 172 -65.75 43.50 -57.55
CA ILE A 172 -67.21 43.26 -57.63
C ILE A 172 -68.00 44.55 -57.40
N ARG A 173 -67.54 45.42 -56.49
CA ARG A 173 -68.14 46.75 -56.23
C ARG A 173 -67.92 47.72 -57.39
N ARG A 174 -66.81 47.58 -58.12
CA ARG A 174 -66.51 48.28 -59.39
C ARG A 174 -66.95 47.47 -60.61
N ARG A 175 -68.14 46.87 -60.57
CA ARG A 175 -68.78 46.35 -61.79
C ARG A 175 -68.95 47.52 -62.78
N PRO A 176 -68.38 47.45 -63.98
CA PRO A 176 -68.49 48.55 -64.92
C PRO A 176 -69.94 48.74 -65.36
N THR A 177 -70.34 50.01 -65.48
CA THR A 177 -71.72 50.50 -65.63
C THR A 177 -72.48 49.90 -66.82
N TYR A 178 -71.80 49.29 -67.78
CA TYR A 178 -72.40 48.61 -68.93
C TYR A 178 -73.17 47.32 -68.59
N LEU A 179 -72.87 46.64 -67.46
CA LEU A 179 -73.63 45.46 -67.04
C LEU A 179 -74.94 45.79 -66.31
N ARG A 180 -75.07 47.01 -65.73
CA ARG A 180 -76.33 47.47 -65.14
C ARG A 180 -77.37 47.84 -66.21
N ARG A 181 -76.95 48.39 -67.36
CA ARG A 181 -77.85 48.76 -68.47
C ARG A 181 -78.51 47.55 -69.15
N LYS A 182 -77.84 46.38 -69.22
CA LYS A 182 -78.43 45.16 -69.80
C LYS A 182 -79.55 44.55 -68.96
N ALA A 183 -79.57 44.76 -67.63
CA ALA A 183 -80.63 44.27 -66.77
C ALA A 183 -81.94 45.07 -66.92
N THR A 184 -81.83 46.39 -67.09
CA THR A 184 -83.00 47.28 -67.29
C THR A 184 -83.66 47.09 -68.65
N ILE A 185 -82.90 46.75 -69.69
CA ILE A 185 -83.43 46.49 -71.04
C ILE A 185 -84.23 45.17 -71.07
N ARG A 186 -83.80 44.12 -70.34
CA ARG A 186 -84.54 42.85 -70.29
C ARG A 186 -85.89 42.95 -69.57
N HIS A 187 -85.98 43.71 -68.49
CA HIS A 187 -87.25 43.87 -67.75
C HIS A 187 -88.29 44.68 -68.55
N ARG A 188 -87.83 45.55 -69.47
CA ARG A 188 -88.71 46.36 -70.33
C ARG A 188 -89.23 45.60 -71.56
N ALA A 189 -88.64 44.45 -71.88
CA ALA A 189 -89.02 43.58 -73.00
C ALA A 189 -89.98 42.44 -72.60
N GLN A 190 -90.39 42.35 -71.33
CA GLN A 190 -91.37 41.37 -70.82
C GLN A 190 -92.70 42.02 -70.38
N GLN A 191 -92.88 43.31 -70.62
CA GLN A 191 -94.13 44.06 -70.37
C GLN A 191 -94.71 44.70 -71.65
N ILE A 192 -94.29 44.20 -72.82
CA ILE A 192 -94.87 44.43 -74.15
C ILE A 192 -95.05 43.05 -74.75
#